data_AF-A0A523FJ03-F1
#
_entry.id   AF-A0A523FJ03-F1
#
_cell.length_a   1.000
_cell.length_b   1.000
_cell.length_c   1.000
_cell.angle_alpha   90.00
_cell.angle_beta   90.00
_cell.angle_gamma   90.00
#
_symmetry.space_group_name_H-M   'P 1'
#
loop_
_entity.id
_entity.type
_entity.pdbx_description
1 polymer ?
#
loop_
_entity_poly.entity_id
_entity_poly.type
_entity_poly.pdbx_seq_one_letter_code
_entity_poly.pdbx_strand_id
1 'polypeptide(L)'
;MTRTMSLATAAFFALAAPALAAHCPADAKAIEAGLSKTTLGAAEKTAISTMKDQGLQLHGAGDHRASEKVLADAMRQLLNAM
;
A
#
# COMPACT_ATOMS: atom_id res chain seq x y z
N MET A 1 7.59 18.08 45.32
CA MET A 1 8.11 17.46 44.09
C MET A 1 7.28 16.24 43.78
N THR A 2 6.31 16.31 42.87
CA THR A 2 5.64 15.16 42.22
C THR A 2 4.48 15.72 41.40
N ARG A 3 4.21 15.15 40.22
CA ARG A 3 2.98 15.27 39.40
C ARG A 3 2.99 16.15 38.14
N THR A 4 4.10 16.77 37.73
CA THR A 4 4.12 17.52 36.44
C THR A 4 4.89 16.84 35.31
N MET A 5 5.65 15.76 35.56
CA MET A 5 6.48 15.09 34.54
C MET A 5 5.86 13.80 33.97
N SER A 6 4.59 13.83 33.53
CA SER A 6 4.00 12.62 32.88
C SER A 6 3.15 12.88 31.64
N LEU A 7 3.02 14.13 31.17
CA LEU A 7 2.25 14.42 29.95
C LEU A 7 3.08 14.54 28.67
N ALA A 8 4.41 14.60 28.76
CA ALA A 8 5.26 14.83 27.59
C ALA A 8 5.48 13.59 26.70
N THR A 9 5.23 12.38 27.21
CA THR A 9 5.56 11.12 26.52
C THR A 9 4.52 10.66 25.50
N ALA A 10 3.28 11.15 25.58
CA ALA A 10 2.19 10.72 24.70
C ALA A 10 2.20 11.40 23.31
N ALA A 11 2.84 12.57 23.18
CA ALA A 11 2.83 13.35 21.94
C ALA A 11 3.73 12.79 20.83
N PHE A 12 4.73 11.96 21.16
CA PHE A 12 5.69 11.43 20.18
C PHE A 12 5.11 10.33 19.27
N PHE A 13 4.12 9.55 19.74
CA PHE A 13 3.55 8.44 18.96
C PHE A 13 2.59 8.90 17.85
N ALA A 14 2.04 10.12 17.93
CA ALA A 14 1.11 10.62 16.92
C ALA A 14 1.79 10.99 15.58
N LEU A 15 3.11 11.15 15.56
CA LEU A 15 3.87 11.59 14.39
C LEU A 15 4.18 10.45 13.40
N ALA A 16 3.97 9.18 13.76
CA ALA A 16 4.24 8.02 12.90
C ALA A 16 3.06 7.63 11.99
N ALA A 17 1.84 8.08 12.29
CA ALA A 17 0.64 7.73 11.55
C ALA A 17 0.60 8.18 10.06
N PRO A 18 1.15 9.35 9.65
CA PRO A 18 1.00 9.83 8.28
C PRO A 18 1.66 8.94 7.22
N ALA A 19 2.75 8.24 7.58
CA ALA A 19 3.47 7.37 6.65
C ALA A 19 2.64 6.16 6.21
N LEU A 20 1.73 5.68 7.06
CA LEU A 20 0.91 4.51 6.78
C LEU A 20 -0.28 4.84 5.86
N ALA A 21 -0.75 6.08 5.86
CA ALA A 21 -1.90 6.50 5.06
C ALA A 21 -1.61 6.55 3.54
N ALA A 22 -0.35 6.68 3.14
CA ALA A 22 0.03 6.86 1.73
C ALA A 22 0.47 5.58 1.01
N HIS A 23 0.51 4.42 1.68
CA HIS A 23 1.11 3.21 1.10
C HIS A 23 0.27 2.60 -0.05
N CYS A 24 -1.07 2.55 0.06
CA CYS A 24 -1.91 1.97 -1.00
C CYS A 24 -1.78 2.70 -2.35
N PRO A 25 -1.89 4.05 -2.44
CA PRO A 25 -1.64 4.75 -3.70
C PRO A 25 -0.19 4.61 -4.20
N ALA A 26 0.79 4.58 -3.30
CA ALA A 26 2.19 4.41 -3.65
C ALA A 26 2.47 3.02 -4.25
N ASP A 27 1.93 1.97 -3.64
CA ASP A 27 2.07 0.59 -4.10
C ASP A 27 1.41 0.40 -5.47
N ALA A 28 0.21 0.97 -5.68
CA ALA A 28 -0.47 0.93 -6.97
C ALA A 28 0.37 1.57 -8.08
N LYS A 29 1.02 2.71 -7.80
CA LYS A 29 1.93 3.37 -8.73
C LYS A 29 3.20 2.55 -8.99
N ALA A 30 3.74 1.90 -7.97
CA ALA A 30 4.91 1.04 -8.11
C ALA A 30 4.60 -0.21 -8.96
N ILE A 31 3.40 -0.79 -8.82
CA ILE A 31 2.91 -1.88 -9.66
C ILE A 31 2.84 -1.44 -11.13
N GLU A 32 2.25 -0.29 -11.41
CA GLU A 32 2.17 0.26 -12.78
C GLU A 32 3.55 0.48 -13.39
N ALA A 33 4.47 1.09 -12.63
CA ALA A 33 5.84 1.29 -13.06
C ALA A 33 6.56 -0.04 -13.33
N GLY A 34 6.37 -1.06 -12.49
CA GLY A 34 6.96 -2.37 -12.70
C GLY A 34 6.37 -3.08 -13.92
N LEU A 35 5.05 -3.04 -14.11
CA LEU A 35 4.37 -3.61 -15.29
C LEU A 35 4.94 -3.08 -16.61
N SER A 36 5.27 -1.78 -16.66
CA SER A 36 5.89 -1.14 -17.83
C SER A 36 7.29 -1.66 -18.16
N LYS A 37 7.97 -2.29 -17.20
CA LYS A 37 9.35 -2.79 -17.32
C LYS A 37 9.42 -4.32 -17.49
N THR A 38 8.33 -5.04 -17.28
CA THR A 38 8.32 -6.51 -17.37
C THR A 38 8.16 -7.02 -18.80
N THR A 39 8.66 -8.24 -19.02
CA THR A 39 8.45 -9.05 -20.21
C THR A 39 7.24 -10.00 -20.11
N LEU A 40 6.41 -9.83 -19.07
CA LEU A 40 5.18 -10.61 -18.86
C LEU A 40 4.25 -10.59 -20.08
N GLY A 41 3.52 -11.68 -20.27
CA GLY A 41 2.48 -11.79 -21.28
C GLY A 41 1.30 -10.86 -20.99
N ALA A 42 0.50 -10.59 -22.02
CA ALA A 42 -0.65 -9.68 -21.90
C ALA A 42 -1.65 -10.12 -20.81
N ALA A 43 -1.91 -11.42 -20.70
CA ALA A 43 -2.83 -11.97 -19.70
C ALA A 43 -2.37 -11.72 -18.26
N GLU A 44 -1.08 -11.90 -17.98
CA GLU A 44 -0.50 -11.68 -16.65
C GLU A 44 -0.48 -10.18 -16.29
N LYS A 45 -0.13 -9.32 -17.27
CA LYS A 45 -0.20 -7.87 -17.10
C LYS A 45 -1.63 -7.40 -16.81
N THR A 46 -2.62 -7.95 -17.51
CA THR A 46 -4.04 -7.66 -17.23
C THR A 46 -4.44 -8.12 -15.83
N ALA A 47 -4.08 -9.33 -15.42
CA ALA A 47 -4.42 -9.84 -14.08
C ALA A 47 -3.87 -8.93 -12.97
N ILE A 48 -2.58 -8.56 -13.05
CA ILE A 48 -1.93 -7.68 -12.08
C ILE A 48 -2.56 -6.27 -12.12
N SER A 49 -2.90 -5.75 -13.30
CA SER A 49 -3.59 -4.46 -13.42
C SER A 49 -4.99 -4.49 -12.78
N THR A 50 -5.75 -5.57 -12.97
CA THR A 50 -7.05 -5.75 -12.34
C THR A 50 -6.94 -5.77 -10.82
N MET A 51 -5.92 -6.44 -10.27
CA MET A 51 -5.66 -6.43 -8.83
C MET A 51 -5.31 -5.03 -8.33
N LYS A 52 -4.46 -4.28 -9.06
CA LYS A 52 -4.15 -2.87 -8.74
C LYS A 52 -5.42 -2.01 -8.69
N ASP A 53 -6.29 -2.12 -9.69
CA ASP A 53 -7.53 -1.34 -9.77
C ASP A 53 -8.52 -1.72 -8.65
N GLN A 54 -8.64 -3.02 -8.35
CA GLN A 54 -9.43 -3.52 -7.21
C GLN A 54 -8.90 -2.97 -5.87
N GLY A 55 -7.57 -2.93 -5.69
CA GLY A 55 -6.96 -2.33 -4.50
C GLY A 55 -7.36 -0.86 -4.34
N LEU A 56 -7.26 -0.06 -5.40
CA LEU A 56 -7.67 1.35 -5.39
C LEU A 56 -9.17 1.54 -5.13
N GLN A 57 -10.02 0.64 -5.64
CA GLN A 57 -11.45 0.65 -5.34
C GLN A 57 -11.72 0.39 -3.86
N LEU A 58 -11.05 -0.60 -3.26
CA LEU A 58 -11.17 -0.91 -1.83
C LEU A 58 -10.68 0.28 -0.97
N HIS A 59 -9.59 0.92 -1.36
CA HIS A 59 -9.12 2.15 -0.71
C HIS A 59 -10.17 3.26 -0.77
N GLY A 60 -10.75 3.53 -1.95
CA GLY A 60 -11.80 4.54 -2.13
C GLY A 60 -13.07 4.23 -1.34
N ALA A 61 -13.35 2.96 -1.07
CA ALA A 61 -14.46 2.51 -0.22
C ALA A 61 -14.15 2.54 1.28
N GLY A 62 -12.92 2.88 1.69
CA GLY A 62 -12.48 2.91 3.09
C GLY A 62 -12.02 1.56 3.64
N ASP A 63 -12.05 0.47 2.86
CA ASP A 63 -11.52 -0.83 3.26
C ASP A 63 -10.00 -0.91 3.00
N HIS A 64 -9.27 -0.18 3.83
CA HIS A 64 -7.82 -0.07 3.71
C HIS A 64 -7.15 -1.44 3.83
N ARG A 65 -7.53 -2.27 4.79
CA ARG A 65 -6.91 -3.58 5.01
C ARG A 65 -7.06 -4.51 3.81
N ALA A 66 -8.23 -4.54 3.18
CA ALA A 66 -8.42 -5.33 1.96
C ALA A 66 -7.61 -4.75 0.79
N SER A 67 -7.53 -3.42 0.67
CA SER A 67 -6.67 -2.75 -0.32
C SER A 67 -5.21 -3.17 -0.16
N GLU A 68 -4.62 -3.06 1.04
CA GLU A 68 -3.19 -3.42 1.25
C GLU A 68 -2.95 -4.88 0.89
N LYS A 69 -3.86 -5.78 1.27
CA LYS A 69 -3.75 -7.21 0.95
C LYS A 69 -3.71 -7.44 -0.56
N VAL A 70 -4.66 -6.88 -1.30
CA VAL A 70 -4.76 -7.06 -2.76
C VAL A 70 -3.55 -6.47 -3.47
N LEU A 71 -3.12 -5.26 -3.07
CA LEU A 71 -1.94 -4.60 -3.66
C LEU A 71 -0.65 -5.36 -3.34
N ALA A 72 -0.50 -5.89 -2.12
CA ALA A 72 0.64 -6.73 -1.77
C ALA A 72 0.66 -8.05 -2.55
N ASP A 73 -0.50 -8.67 -2.78
CA ASP A 73 -0.63 -9.87 -3.60
C ASP A 73 -0.25 -9.58 -5.07
N ALA A 74 -0.67 -8.44 -5.62
CA ALA A 74 -0.33 -8.00 -6.98
C ALA A 74 1.18 -7.72 -7.12
N MET A 75 1.76 -7.02 -6.14
CA MET A 75 3.20 -6.75 -6.09
C MET A 75 4.01 -8.04 -6.03
N ARG A 76 3.58 -9.03 -5.23
CA ARG A 76 4.24 -10.33 -5.17
C ARG A 76 4.20 -11.07 -6.51
N GLN A 77 3.07 -11.07 -7.21
CA GLN A 77 2.99 -11.67 -8.56
C GLN A 77 3.93 -10.99 -9.55
N LEU A 78 3.97 -9.65 -9.52
CA LEU A 78 4.85 -8.86 -10.36
C LEU A 78 6.33 -9.16 -10.10
N LEU A 79 6.74 -9.20 -8.83
CA LEU A 79 8.14 -9.46 -8.44
C LEU A 79 8.58 -10.90 -8.72
N ASN A 80 7.67 -11.87 -8.62
CA ASN A 80 7.98 -13.27 -8.92
C ASN A 80 8.19 -13.53 -10.42
N ALA A 81 7.83 -12.57 -11.27
CA ALA A 81 7.94 -12.67 -12.71
C ALA A 81 8.96 -11.71 -13.34
N MET A 82 9.75 -11.02 -12.50
CA MET A 82 10.92 -10.23 -12.88
C MET A 82 12.19 -11.05 -12.72
#